data_AF-G7V566-F1
#
_entry.id   AF-G7V566-F1
#
_cell.length_a   1.000
_cell.length_b   1.000
_cell.length_c   1.000
_cell.angle_alpha   90.00
_cell.angle_beta   90.00
_cell.angle_gamma   90.00
#
_symmetry.space_group_name_H-M   'P 1'
#
loop_
_entity.id
_entity.type
_entity.pdbx_description
1 polymer ?
#
loop_
_entity_poly.entity_id
_entity_poly.type
_entity_poly.pdbx_seq_one_letter_code
_entity_poly.pdbx_strand_id
1 'polypeptide(L)'
;MARKDITSGNWAAAEAMRQINPDVVAAYPITPSTDIPMKFSEFVADGLVDTNLVTVESEHSAISACLAASISGARVMTASSANGVALMHEIFPIAASYRAPIVFALVNRSIGAPINIHCDHSDSMAERDMGWIHLYCEDAQEVYDSLIMGVRIAEHKDVLLPVFVCQDGFITSHCFEPIEFLEDEEVKNFIGERDPLFPLLDVDNPVAYGSLALTDYYFEIKRQQIEAMKNVRKVYEEVSEEFFKLTGRKYPVIEAYKTEDAEYVAVIMSSATGAVKEAVDKLRAEGHKVGCLRVRMFRPFPWQDIAETLKGKKGIAVLDRAVSIGAGAPLFTEVKGALYDSGTLVPTNSYVYGLGGRDFFVHDAEKAFMDMINGDFSPEERYLGLRE
;
A
#
# COMPACT_ATOMS: atom_id res chain seq x y z
N MET A 1 6.95 -1.81 27.44
CA MET A 1 8.32 -1.99 26.88
C MET A 1 8.09 -2.89 25.68
N ALA A 2 8.29 -2.39 24.46
CA ALA A 2 7.81 -3.04 23.23
C ALA A 2 8.02 -4.57 23.24
N ARG A 3 6.95 -5.32 22.97
CA ARG A 3 6.96 -6.79 22.97
C ARG A 3 7.59 -7.26 21.66
N LYS A 4 8.72 -7.97 21.76
CA LYS A 4 9.34 -8.66 20.63
C LYS A 4 8.71 -10.03 20.46
N ASP A 5 8.26 -10.34 19.25
CA ASP A 5 7.69 -11.63 18.89
C ASP A 5 8.13 -12.07 17.49
N ILE A 6 7.95 -13.35 17.17
CA ILE A 6 8.14 -13.88 15.81
C ILE A 6 6.76 -14.19 15.23
N THR A 7 6.38 -13.49 14.18
CA THR A 7 5.04 -13.58 13.61
C THR A 7 5.05 -13.33 12.11
N SER A 8 3.94 -13.63 11.42
CA SER A 8 3.76 -13.35 9.99
C SER A 8 3.17 -11.96 9.74
N GLY A 9 3.26 -11.44 8.50
CA GLY A 9 2.58 -10.21 8.11
C GLY A 9 1.05 -10.25 8.28
N ASN A 10 0.42 -11.41 8.06
CA ASN A 10 -1.02 -11.57 8.33
C ASN A 10 -1.35 -11.48 9.82
N TRP A 11 -0.58 -12.13 10.68
CA TRP A 11 -0.82 -12.10 12.13
C TRP A 11 -0.43 -10.76 12.74
N ALA A 12 0.61 -10.11 12.20
CA ALA A 12 0.95 -8.73 12.55
C ALA A 12 -0.19 -7.76 12.18
N ALA A 13 -0.82 -7.94 11.02
CA ALA A 13 -2.02 -7.19 10.64
C ALA A 13 -3.20 -7.44 11.59
N ALA A 14 -3.47 -8.70 11.93
CA ALA A 14 -4.54 -9.05 12.88
C ALA A 14 -4.28 -8.47 14.28
N GLU A 15 -3.03 -8.47 14.76
CA GLU A 15 -2.65 -7.85 16.04
C GLU A 15 -2.80 -6.32 16.01
N ALA A 16 -2.40 -5.66 14.90
CA ALA A 16 -2.67 -4.24 14.72
C ALA A 16 -4.18 -3.96 14.80
N MET A 17 -5.00 -4.74 14.09
CA MET A 17 -6.47 -4.62 14.15
C MET A 17 -6.99 -4.82 15.58
N ARG A 18 -6.47 -5.79 16.33
CA ARG A 18 -6.84 -6.02 17.73
C ARG A 18 -6.56 -4.79 18.60
N GLN A 19 -5.39 -4.19 18.46
CA GLN A 19 -4.98 -3.03 19.24
C GLN A 19 -5.69 -1.73 18.81
N ILE A 20 -6.01 -1.62 17.52
CA ILE A 20 -6.85 -0.53 16.99
C ILE A 20 -8.28 -0.64 17.51
N ASN A 21 -8.75 -1.88 17.72
CA ASN A 21 -10.10 -2.20 18.18
C ASN A 21 -11.18 -1.47 17.36
N PRO A 22 -11.28 -1.73 16.03
CA PRO A 22 -12.26 -1.07 15.17
C PRO A 22 -13.69 -1.42 15.60
N ASP A 23 -14.65 -0.52 15.40
CA ASP A 23 -16.05 -0.77 15.76
C ASP A 23 -16.68 -1.87 14.89
N VAL A 24 -16.30 -1.94 13.62
CA VAL A 24 -16.81 -2.91 12.64
C VAL A 24 -15.70 -3.50 11.79
N VAL A 25 -15.74 -4.83 11.64
CA VAL A 25 -14.97 -5.56 10.62
C VAL A 25 -15.93 -6.41 9.83
N ALA A 26 -16.08 -6.14 8.53
CA ALA A 26 -16.82 -7.03 7.64
C ALA A 26 -15.83 -7.80 6.77
N ALA A 27 -15.96 -9.12 6.71
CA ALA A 27 -14.95 -9.98 6.10
C ALA A 27 -15.55 -11.13 5.30
N TYR A 28 -14.82 -11.52 4.25
CA TYR A 28 -15.06 -12.72 3.47
C TYR A 28 -13.70 -13.40 3.19
N PRO A 29 -13.60 -14.74 3.28
CA PRO A 29 -12.32 -15.42 3.20
C PRO A 29 -11.83 -15.55 1.76
N ILE A 30 -10.62 -15.02 1.48
CA ILE A 30 -9.88 -15.28 0.24
C ILE A 30 -8.37 -15.38 0.48
N THR A 31 -7.76 -16.46 0.01
CA THR A 31 -6.30 -16.67 0.12
C THR A 31 -5.55 -15.58 -0.65
N PRO A 32 -4.41 -15.07 -0.17
CA PRO A 32 -3.75 -15.33 1.12
C PRO A 32 -4.25 -14.46 2.31
N SER A 33 -5.20 -13.54 2.11
CA SER A 33 -5.70 -12.67 3.19
C SER A 33 -6.54 -13.38 4.25
N THR A 34 -7.10 -14.57 3.99
CA THR A 34 -8.01 -15.30 4.91
C THR A 34 -7.50 -15.44 6.34
N ASP A 35 -6.19 -15.55 6.52
CA ASP A 35 -5.55 -15.70 7.83
C ASP A 35 -5.78 -14.48 8.74
N ILE A 36 -5.92 -13.28 8.17
CA ILE A 36 -6.19 -12.04 8.92
C ILE A 36 -7.56 -12.09 9.62
N PRO A 37 -8.71 -12.21 8.90
CA PRO A 37 -10.01 -12.26 9.54
C PRO A 37 -10.21 -13.52 10.38
N MET A 38 -9.57 -14.65 10.05
CA MET A 38 -9.58 -15.83 10.92
C MET A 38 -8.94 -15.51 12.27
N LYS A 39 -7.71 -15.00 12.27
CA LYS A 39 -7.00 -14.65 13.50
C LYS A 39 -7.72 -13.57 14.29
N PHE A 40 -8.24 -12.55 13.61
CA PHE A 40 -9.02 -11.50 14.24
C PHE A 40 -10.31 -12.02 14.88
N SER A 41 -10.99 -12.99 14.25
CA SER A 41 -12.19 -13.61 14.82
C SER A 41 -11.93 -14.33 16.14
N GLU A 42 -10.72 -14.86 16.36
CA GLU A 42 -10.32 -15.44 17.65
C GLU A 42 -10.30 -14.37 18.74
N PHE A 43 -9.74 -13.20 18.45
CA PHE A 43 -9.72 -12.08 19.40
C PHE A 43 -11.13 -11.59 19.78
N VAL A 44 -12.04 -11.59 18.80
CA VAL A 44 -13.46 -11.28 19.05
C VAL A 44 -14.10 -12.36 19.93
N ALA A 45 -13.87 -13.64 19.64
CA ALA A 45 -14.41 -14.76 20.42
C ALA A 45 -13.88 -14.80 21.86
N ASP A 46 -12.61 -14.40 22.05
CA ASP A 46 -11.94 -14.32 23.35
C ASP A 46 -12.30 -13.04 24.13
N GLY A 47 -13.05 -12.11 23.53
CA GLY A 47 -13.47 -10.85 24.15
C GLY A 47 -12.33 -9.85 24.35
N LEU A 48 -11.26 -9.95 23.54
CA LEU A 48 -10.14 -9.00 23.56
C LEU A 48 -10.45 -7.69 22.82
N VAL A 49 -11.52 -7.68 22.03
CA VAL A 49 -12.07 -6.54 21.28
C VAL A 49 -13.59 -6.54 21.41
N ASP A 50 -14.21 -5.37 21.29
CA ASP A 50 -15.68 -5.20 21.27
C ASP A 50 -16.21 -4.96 19.84
N THR A 51 -15.40 -5.27 18.83
CA THR A 51 -15.71 -5.15 17.40
C THR A 51 -16.93 -5.98 16.99
N ASN A 52 -17.83 -5.37 16.21
CA ASN A 52 -18.86 -6.09 15.47
C ASN A 52 -18.26 -6.74 14.22
N LEU A 53 -17.92 -8.03 14.34
CA LEU A 53 -17.47 -8.85 13.21
C LEU A 53 -18.66 -9.33 12.38
N VAL A 54 -18.70 -8.96 11.11
CA VAL A 54 -19.77 -9.34 10.16
C VAL A 54 -19.20 -10.29 9.09
N THR A 55 -19.61 -11.56 9.16
CA THR A 55 -19.29 -12.56 8.13
C THR A 55 -20.32 -12.47 7.01
N VAL A 56 -19.90 -11.94 5.87
CA VAL A 56 -20.78 -11.71 4.72
C VAL A 56 -20.72 -12.87 3.71
N GLU A 57 -21.50 -12.79 2.64
CA GLU A 57 -21.58 -13.79 1.57
C GLU A 57 -20.62 -13.54 0.40
N SER A 58 -20.04 -12.34 0.28
CA SER A 58 -19.04 -12.00 -0.74
C SER A 58 -18.20 -10.78 -0.34
N GLU A 59 -17.07 -10.58 -1.02
CA GLU A 59 -16.24 -9.39 -0.85
C GLU A 59 -16.95 -8.08 -1.21
N HIS A 60 -17.86 -8.10 -2.19
CA HIS A 60 -18.70 -6.93 -2.53
C HIS A 60 -19.54 -6.49 -1.33
N SER A 61 -20.14 -7.46 -0.63
CA SER A 61 -20.94 -7.22 0.58
C SER A 61 -20.06 -6.79 1.76
N ALA A 62 -18.82 -7.28 1.83
CA ALA A 62 -17.88 -6.89 2.88
C ALA A 62 -17.54 -5.40 2.79
N ILE A 63 -17.13 -4.93 1.62
CA ILE A 63 -16.80 -3.51 1.43
C ILE A 63 -18.04 -2.61 1.52
N SER A 64 -19.21 -3.09 1.08
CA SER A 64 -20.48 -2.35 1.20
C SER A 64 -20.89 -2.16 2.66
N ALA A 65 -20.77 -3.20 3.49
CA ALA A 65 -20.99 -3.10 4.93
C ALA A 65 -19.98 -2.16 5.59
N CYS A 66 -18.70 -2.23 5.17
CA CYS A 66 -17.66 -1.33 5.66
C CYS A 66 -17.95 0.14 5.33
N LEU A 67 -18.36 0.42 4.08
CA LEU A 67 -18.75 1.76 3.64
C LEU A 67 -19.90 2.31 4.48
N ALA A 68 -20.98 1.54 4.63
CA ALA A 68 -22.15 1.94 5.40
C ALA A 68 -21.81 2.20 6.88
N ALA A 69 -21.02 1.34 7.51
CA ALA A 69 -20.56 1.53 8.88
C ALA A 69 -19.69 2.79 9.01
N SER A 70 -18.76 3.01 8.08
CA SER A 70 -17.86 4.16 8.14
C SER A 70 -18.62 5.48 8.04
N ILE A 71 -19.52 5.64 7.06
CA ILE A 71 -20.33 6.87 6.95
C ILE A 71 -21.32 7.02 8.11
N SER A 72 -21.67 5.93 8.79
CA SER A 72 -22.49 5.97 10.02
C SER A 72 -21.72 6.46 11.25
N GLY A 73 -20.39 6.60 11.14
CA GLY A 73 -19.54 7.14 12.19
C GLY A 73 -18.60 6.13 12.84
N ALA A 74 -18.67 4.84 12.49
CA ALA A 74 -17.84 3.78 13.06
C ALA A 74 -16.44 3.72 12.44
N ARG A 75 -15.41 3.39 13.21
CA ARG A 75 -14.08 2.99 12.73
C ARG A 75 -14.14 1.60 12.12
N VAL A 76 -13.68 1.48 10.88
CA VAL A 76 -13.88 0.27 10.07
C VAL A 76 -12.58 -0.24 9.47
N MET A 77 -12.41 -1.55 9.53
CA MET A 77 -11.32 -2.26 8.87
C MET A 77 -11.81 -3.49 8.11
N THR A 78 -11.06 -3.92 7.10
CA THR A 78 -11.29 -5.20 6.40
C THR A 78 -9.99 -5.70 5.77
N ALA A 79 -10.01 -6.92 5.24
CA ALA A 79 -8.88 -7.54 4.54
C ALA A 79 -9.37 -8.34 3.34
N SER A 80 -8.63 -8.30 2.24
CA SER A 80 -8.92 -9.09 1.03
C SER A 80 -7.70 -9.22 0.12
N SER A 81 -7.86 -9.94 -0.99
CA SER A 81 -6.86 -10.21 -2.03
C SER A 81 -7.51 -10.37 -3.41
N ALA A 82 -6.78 -10.09 -4.49
CA ALA A 82 -7.09 -10.53 -5.86
C ALA A 82 -8.56 -10.35 -6.30
N ASN A 83 -9.21 -11.46 -6.67
CA ASN A 83 -10.58 -11.46 -7.16
C ASN A 83 -11.57 -10.89 -6.13
N GLY A 84 -11.25 -10.97 -4.84
CA GLY A 84 -12.04 -10.36 -3.79
C GLY A 84 -11.99 -8.84 -3.86
N VAL A 85 -10.79 -8.27 -4.04
CA VAL A 85 -10.60 -6.84 -4.33
C VAL A 85 -11.32 -6.45 -5.63
N ALA A 86 -11.25 -7.29 -6.66
CA ALA A 86 -11.96 -7.05 -7.92
C ALA A 86 -13.49 -7.01 -7.77
N LEU A 87 -14.06 -7.86 -6.91
CA LEU A 87 -15.48 -7.82 -6.57
C LEU A 87 -15.87 -6.56 -5.78
N MET A 88 -14.90 -5.91 -5.12
CA MET A 88 -15.10 -4.66 -4.38
C MET A 88 -14.97 -3.40 -5.26
N HIS A 89 -14.54 -3.53 -6.52
CA HIS A 89 -14.21 -2.43 -7.43
C HIS A 89 -15.28 -1.34 -7.52
N GLU A 90 -16.55 -1.72 -7.63
CA GLU A 90 -17.68 -0.77 -7.72
C GLU A 90 -17.75 0.16 -6.50
N ILE A 91 -17.41 -0.35 -5.32
CA ILE A 91 -17.60 0.34 -4.05
C ILE A 91 -16.40 1.23 -3.70
N PHE A 92 -15.19 0.92 -4.15
CA PHE A 92 -14.01 1.74 -3.88
C PHE A 92 -14.13 3.21 -4.29
N PRO A 93 -14.54 3.58 -5.52
CA PRO A 93 -14.71 4.97 -5.89
C PRO A 93 -15.88 5.62 -5.14
N ILE A 94 -16.88 4.85 -4.68
CA ILE A 94 -17.97 5.35 -3.85
C ILE A 94 -17.44 5.70 -2.45
N ALA A 95 -16.63 4.83 -1.84
CA ALA A 95 -16.02 5.07 -0.53
C ALA A 95 -15.16 6.34 -0.51
N ALA A 96 -14.30 6.51 -1.52
CA ALA A 96 -13.52 7.73 -1.68
C ALA A 96 -14.42 8.96 -1.90
N SER A 97 -15.50 8.81 -2.68
CA SER A 97 -16.43 9.92 -2.95
C SER A 97 -17.25 10.34 -1.74
N TYR A 98 -17.61 9.40 -0.86
CA TYR A 98 -18.33 9.68 0.39
C TYR A 98 -17.41 10.18 1.50
N ARG A 99 -16.11 10.32 1.22
CA ARG A 99 -15.10 10.70 2.22
C ARG A 99 -15.14 9.75 3.43
N ALA A 100 -15.25 8.45 3.15
CA ALA A 100 -15.39 7.40 4.16
C ALA A 100 -14.01 6.83 4.56
N PRO A 101 -13.52 7.07 5.79
CA PRO A 101 -12.28 6.47 6.26
C PRO A 101 -12.46 4.96 6.45
N ILE A 102 -11.68 4.16 5.72
CA ILE A 102 -11.61 2.70 5.83
C ILE A 102 -10.13 2.33 5.76
N VAL A 103 -9.64 1.54 6.72
CA VAL A 103 -8.28 0.98 6.66
C VAL A 103 -8.36 -0.46 6.19
N PHE A 104 -7.73 -0.75 5.06
CA PHE A 104 -7.87 -2.01 4.36
C PHE A 104 -6.53 -2.72 4.29
N ALA A 105 -6.43 -3.89 4.92
CA ALA A 105 -5.27 -4.76 4.83
C ALA A 105 -5.33 -5.56 3.50
N LEU A 106 -4.66 -5.04 2.48
CA LEU A 106 -4.66 -5.64 1.14
C LEU A 106 -3.46 -6.58 1.03
N VAL A 107 -3.72 -7.89 0.92
CA VAL A 107 -2.67 -8.88 0.71
C VAL A 107 -2.58 -9.17 -0.77
N ASN A 108 -1.60 -8.56 -1.44
CA ASN A 108 -1.45 -8.54 -2.88
C ASN A 108 -1.31 -9.94 -3.48
N ARG A 109 -2.15 -10.24 -4.47
CA ARG A 109 -2.23 -11.50 -5.18
C ARG A 109 -2.63 -11.29 -6.64
N SER A 110 -2.11 -12.15 -7.52
CA SER A 110 -2.50 -12.20 -8.94
C SER A 110 -4.00 -12.26 -9.19
N ILE A 111 -4.45 -11.39 -10.09
CA ILE A 111 -5.80 -11.42 -10.67
C ILE A 111 -5.79 -12.09 -12.05
N GLY A 112 -6.89 -12.77 -12.40
CA GLY A 112 -7.12 -13.29 -13.76
C GLY A 112 -6.81 -14.78 -13.94
N ALA A 113 -6.73 -15.18 -15.21
CA ALA A 113 -6.55 -16.57 -15.63
C ALA A 113 -5.16 -16.79 -16.27
N PRO A 114 -4.51 -17.96 -16.05
CA PRO A 114 -4.92 -19.03 -15.14
C PRO A 114 -4.90 -18.56 -13.68
N ILE A 115 -5.73 -19.17 -12.83
CA ILE A 115 -5.79 -18.79 -11.42
C ILE A 115 -4.41 -18.94 -10.77
N ASN A 116 -3.99 -17.90 -10.05
CA ASN A 116 -2.79 -17.92 -9.25
C ASN A 116 -3.12 -17.37 -7.85
N ILE A 117 -2.63 -18.06 -6.81
CA ILE A 117 -2.84 -17.67 -5.42
C ILE A 117 -1.72 -16.78 -4.87
N HIS A 118 -0.60 -16.71 -5.58
CA HIS A 118 0.61 -16.05 -5.12
C HIS A 118 0.67 -14.57 -5.53
N CYS A 119 1.70 -13.89 -5.04
CA CYS A 119 1.83 -12.45 -5.15
C CYS A 119 2.13 -11.98 -6.57
N ASP A 120 1.35 -11.00 -7.00
CA ASP A 120 1.80 -9.84 -7.76
C ASP A 120 0.92 -8.66 -7.34
N HIS A 121 1.17 -7.45 -7.87
CA HIS A 121 0.43 -6.24 -7.48
C HIS A 121 -0.78 -5.95 -8.37
N SER A 122 -1.17 -6.87 -9.26
CA SER A 122 -2.22 -6.62 -10.26
C SER A 122 -3.58 -6.25 -9.65
N ASP A 123 -3.89 -6.75 -8.46
CA ASP A 123 -5.12 -6.44 -7.74
C ASP A 123 -5.17 -4.98 -7.26
N SER A 124 -4.18 -4.54 -6.50
CA SER A 124 -4.07 -3.15 -6.05
C SER A 124 -3.86 -2.16 -7.20
N MET A 125 -3.18 -2.56 -8.27
CA MET A 125 -2.93 -1.70 -9.43
C MET A 125 -4.17 -1.47 -10.29
N ALA A 126 -5.14 -2.40 -10.28
CA ALA A 126 -6.45 -2.18 -10.88
C ALA A 126 -7.24 -1.05 -10.17
N GLU A 127 -6.96 -0.85 -8.87
CA GLU A 127 -7.67 0.11 -8.02
C GLU A 127 -6.96 1.46 -7.82
N ARG A 128 -5.80 1.66 -8.47
CA ARG A 128 -4.94 2.84 -8.27
C ARG A 128 -5.58 4.19 -8.55
N ASP A 129 -6.68 4.20 -9.31
CA ASP A 129 -7.41 5.40 -9.74
C ASP A 129 -8.74 5.59 -9.00
N MET A 130 -9.01 4.77 -7.97
CA MET A 130 -10.28 4.80 -7.21
C MET A 130 -10.32 5.85 -6.09
N GLY A 131 -9.27 6.66 -5.93
CA GLY A 131 -9.21 7.72 -4.90
C GLY A 131 -8.81 7.22 -3.50
N TRP A 132 -8.21 6.03 -3.43
CA TRP A 132 -7.65 5.46 -2.21
C TRP A 132 -6.17 5.85 -2.05
N ILE A 133 -5.71 5.88 -0.81
CA ILE A 133 -4.28 6.04 -0.47
C ILE A 133 -3.65 4.65 -0.51
N HIS A 134 -2.47 4.52 -1.13
CA HIS A 134 -1.81 3.21 -1.26
C HIS A 134 -0.45 3.24 -0.57
N LEU A 135 -0.30 2.43 0.48
CA LEU A 135 0.95 2.23 1.22
C LEU A 135 1.44 0.81 0.99
N TYR A 136 2.66 0.62 0.48
CA TYR A 136 3.26 -0.69 0.22
C TYR A 136 4.35 -0.97 1.26
N CYS A 137 4.21 -2.10 1.94
CA CYS A 137 5.09 -2.54 3.03
C CYS A 137 6.11 -3.56 2.51
N GLU A 138 7.38 -3.43 2.91
CA GLU A 138 8.43 -4.42 2.58
C GLU A 138 8.35 -5.67 3.46
N ASP A 139 8.07 -5.49 4.75
CA ASP A 139 8.14 -6.53 5.77
C ASP A 139 6.93 -6.50 6.71
N ALA A 140 6.85 -7.49 7.60
CA ALA A 140 5.72 -7.63 8.51
C ALA A 140 5.65 -6.51 9.57
N GLN A 141 6.79 -5.91 9.96
CA GLN A 141 6.83 -4.77 10.88
C GLN A 141 6.15 -3.56 10.26
N GLU A 142 6.46 -3.27 8.99
CA GLU A 142 5.84 -2.18 8.25
C GLU A 142 4.35 -2.37 8.06
N VAL A 143 3.86 -3.60 7.89
CA VAL A 143 2.42 -3.90 7.82
C VAL A 143 1.72 -3.47 9.11
N TYR A 144 2.25 -3.91 10.25
CA TYR A 144 1.71 -3.58 11.57
C TYR A 144 1.68 -2.06 11.80
N ASP A 145 2.81 -1.38 11.57
CA ASP A 145 2.93 0.06 11.80
C ASP A 145 2.07 0.88 10.82
N SER A 146 1.99 0.45 9.55
CA SER A 146 1.18 1.13 8.53
C SER A 146 -0.31 1.04 8.76
N LEU A 147 -0.81 -0.06 9.34
CA LEU A 147 -2.24 -0.17 9.70
C LEU A 147 -2.59 0.82 10.81
N ILE A 148 -1.73 0.97 11.82
CA ILE A 148 -1.92 1.91 12.93
C ILE A 148 -1.84 3.36 12.42
N MET A 149 -0.81 3.70 11.63
CA MET A 149 -0.71 5.02 10.99
C MET A 149 -1.88 5.28 10.04
N GLY A 150 -2.33 4.25 9.33
CA GLY A 150 -3.43 4.30 8.37
C GLY A 150 -4.72 4.84 8.98
N VAL A 151 -5.03 4.50 10.24
CA VAL A 151 -6.20 5.04 10.95
C VAL A 151 -6.11 6.55 11.07
N ARG A 152 -4.99 7.07 11.58
CA ARG A 152 -4.76 8.52 11.75
C ARG A 152 -4.77 9.27 10.42
N ILE A 153 -4.23 8.67 9.36
CA ILE A 153 -4.22 9.28 8.02
C ILE A 153 -5.63 9.31 7.44
N ALA A 154 -6.34 8.18 7.48
CA ALA A 154 -7.67 8.04 6.90
C ALA A 154 -8.69 8.94 7.60
N GLU A 155 -8.64 9.01 8.93
CA GLU A 155 -9.61 9.74 9.76
C GLU A 155 -9.27 11.22 9.94
N HIS A 156 -8.12 11.69 9.44
CA HIS A 156 -7.77 13.11 9.54
C HIS A 156 -8.78 13.96 8.77
N LYS A 157 -9.31 15.01 9.41
CA LYS A 157 -10.37 15.90 8.88
C LYS A 157 -10.08 16.50 7.50
N ASP A 158 -8.81 16.76 7.20
CA ASP A 158 -8.39 17.33 5.90
C ASP A 158 -8.25 16.26 4.80
N VAL A 159 -8.28 14.97 5.18
CA VAL A 159 -8.10 13.80 4.31
C VAL A 159 -9.40 13.04 4.17
N LEU A 160 -9.91 12.34 5.19
CA LEU A 160 -11.16 11.56 5.12
C LEU A 160 -11.22 10.71 3.84
N LEU A 161 -10.15 9.96 3.58
CA LEU A 161 -10.03 9.07 2.43
C LEU A 161 -9.65 7.68 2.93
N PRO A 162 -10.13 6.63 2.26
CA PRO A 162 -9.78 5.27 2.61
C PRO A 162 -8.32 4.94 2.20
N VAL A 163 -7.73 3.97 2.91
CA VAL A 163 -6.30 3.60 2.80
C VAL A 163 -6.18 2.10 2.55
N PHE A 164 -5.46 1.73 1.50
CA PHE A 164 -4.89 0.41 1.32
C PHE A 164 -3.52 0.33 1.99
N VAL A 165 -3.37 -0.62 2.91
CA VAL A 165 -2.10 -1.08 3.42
C VAL A 165 -1.78 -2.39 2.72
N CYS A 166 -0.93 -2.29 1.71
CA CYS A 166 -0.53 -3.37 0.82
C CYS A 166 0.65 -4.16 1.40
N GLN A 167 0.58 -5.48 1.29
CA GLN A 167 1.67 -6.41 1.60
C GLN A 167 1.70 -7.55 0.59
N ASP A 168 2.88 -8.13 0.36
CA ASP A 168 3.04 -9.17 -0.66
C ASP A 168 2.55 -10.54 -0.17
N GLY A 169 1.61 -11.13 -0.91
CA GLY A 169 1.04 -12.44 -0.59
C GLY A 169 2.09 -13.56 -0.55
N PHE A 170 2.03 -14.39 0.50
CA PHE A 170 3.00 -15.44 0.84
C PHE A 170 4.39 -14.94 1.24
N ILE A 171 4.93 -13.94 0.54
CA ILE A 171 6.29 -13.43 0.77
C ILE A 171 6.37 -12.64 2.07
N THR A 172 5.48 -11.67 2.29
CA THR A 172 5.38 -10.94 3.56
C THR A 172 4.30 -11.55 4.45
N SER A 173 3.17 -11.92 3.84
CA SER A 173 1.98 -12.28 4.62
C SER A 173 2.08 -13.61 5.38
N HIS A 174 2.95 -14.53 4.93
CA HIS A 174 3.15 -15.84 5.56
C HIS A 174 4.58 -16.06 6.06
N CYS A 175 5.53 -15.18 5.72
CA CYS A 175 6.89 -15.28 6.25
C CYS A 175 6.90 -14.83 7.70
N PHE A 176 7.49 -15.65 8.57
CA PHE A 176 7.64 -15.33 9.99
C PHE A 176 8.92 -14.54 10.21
N GLU A 177 8.78 -13.37 10.81
CA GLU A 177 9.85 -12.40 11.03
C GLU A 177 9.79 -11.84 12.45
N PRO A 178 10.92 -11.38 13.02
CA PRO A 178 10.91 -10.70 14.31
C PRO A 178 10.25 -9.31 14.18
N ILE A 179 9.27 -9.03 15.03
CA ILE A 179 8.52 -7.76 15.07
C ILE A 179 8.53 -7.20 16.49
N GLU A 180 8.51 -5.88 16.59
CA GLU A 180 8.31 -5.10 17.80
C GLU A 180 6.88 -4.54 17.85
N PHE A 181 6.04 -5.14 18.68
CA PHE A 181 4.69 -4.65 18.96
C PHE A 181 4.72 -3.55 20.02
N LEU A 182 3.88 -2.53 19.81
CA LEU A 182 3.58 -1.52 20.82
C LEU A 182 2.66 -2.09 21.91
N GLU A 183 2.62 -1.43 23.06
CA GLU A 183 1.61 -1.73 24.08
C GLU A 183 0.23 -1.22 23.62
N ASP A 184 -0.85 -1.90 24.04
CA ASP A 184 -2.22 -1.56 23.63
C ASP A 184 -2.58 -0.09 23.92
N GLU A 185 -2.16 0.43 25.08
CA GLU A 185 -2.38 1.83 25.46
C GLU A 185 -1.59 2.81 24.58
N GLU A 186 -0.41 2.44 24.08
CA GLU A 186 0.36 3.30 23.15
C GLU A 186 -0.38 3.43 21.82
N VAL A 187 -0.91 2.32 21.29
CA VAL A 187 -1.71 2.33 20.06
C VAL A 187 -2.98 3.14 20.26
N LYS A 188 -3.73 2.88 21.34
CA LYS A 188 -4.98 3.59 21.66
C LYS A 188 -4.78 5.10 21.78
N ASN A 189 -3.73 5.53 22.49
CA ASN A 189 -3.40 6.95 22.64
C ASN A 189 -2.93 7.58 21.33
N PHE A 190 -2.23 6.82 20.48
CA PHE A 190 -1.77 7.31 19.18
C PHE A 190 -2.95 7.51 18.21
N ILE A 191 -3.85 6.54 18.08
CA ILE A 191 -4.98 6.63 17.14
C ILE A 191 -6.09 7.56 17.63
N GLY A 192 -6.33 7.61 18.94
CA GLY A 192 -7.40 8.40 19.55
C GLY A 192 -8.81 7.90 19.23
N GLU A 193 -9.79 8.69 19.67
CA GLU A 193 -11.21 8.46 19.38
C GLU A 193 -11.60 9.02 18.02
N ARG A 194 -12.55 8.37 17.36
CA ARG A 194 -13.06 8.80 16.07
C ARG A 194 -14.09 9.92 16.27
N ASP A 195 -13.87 11.05 15.60
CA ASP A 195 -14.80 12.19 15.55
C ASP A 195 -15.34 12.36 14.12
N PRO A 196 -16.47 11.70 13.77
CA PRO A 196 -17.01 11.76 12.41
C PRO A 196 -17.67 13.12 12.13
N LEU A 197 -17.29 13.75 11.01
CA LEU A 197 -17.79 15.08 10.61
C LEU A 197 -19.28 15.11 10.24
N PHE A 198 -19.76 14.09 9.53
CA PHE A 198 -21.14 14.02 9.02
C PHE A 198 -21.71 12.60 9.17
N PRO A 199 -21.85 12.08 10.39
CA PRO A 199 -22.29 10.70 10.59
C PRO A 199 -23.75 10.53 10.14
N LEU A 200 -24.00 9.51 9.32
CA LEU A 200 -25.31 9.19 8.74
C LEU A 200 -26.41 9.01 9.79
N LEU A 201 -26.05 8.57 11.00
CA LEU A 201 -26.99 8.27 12.09
C LEU A 201 -27.20 9.44 13.06
N ASP A 202 -26.67 10.64 12.78
CA ASP A 202 -26.99 11.84 13.55
C ASP A 202 -28.41 12.31 13.25
N VAL A 203 -29.31 12.10 14.23
CA VAL A 203 -30.72 12.50 14.15
C VAL A 203 -30.94 13.98 14.43
N ASP A 204 -30.00 14.64 15.11
CA ASP A 204 -30.06 16.06 15.43
C ASP A 204 -29.58 16.91 14.25
N ASN A 205 -28.59 16.41 13.48
CA ASN A 205 -28.08 17.03 12.25
C ASN A 205 -28.11 16.04 11.06
N PRO A 206 -29.31 15.75 10.51
CA PRO A 206 -29.45 14.72 9.49
C PRO A 206 -28.73 15.08 8.19
N VAL A 207 -28.03 14.10 7.63
CA VAL A 207 -27.32 14.19 6.34
C VAL A 207 -27.81 13.14 5.36
N ALA A 208 -27.60 13.38 4.06
CA ALA A 208 -27.94 12.44 3.01
C ALA A 208 -26.69 12.02 2.22
N TYR A 209 -26.47 10.72 2.10
CA TYR A 209 -25.45 10.11 1.26
C TYR A 209 -26.09 9.48 0.01
N GLY A 210 -25.35 9.42 -1.10
CA GLY A 210 -25.80 8.74 -2.32
C GLY A 210 -26.89 9.44 -3.13
N SER A 211 -27.00 10.76 -2.99
CA SER A 211 -27.88 11.56 -3.85
C SER A 211 -27.41 11.54 -5.32
N LEU A 212 -28.36 11.60 -6.25
CA LEU A 212 -28.07 11.73 -7.68
C LEU A 212 -27.41 13.09 -7.96
N ALA A 213 -26.12 13.09 -8.28
CA ALA A 213 -25.40 14.26 -8.76
C ALA A 213 -25.42 14.29 -10.30
N LEU A 214 -26.04 15.31 -10.87
CA LEU A 214 -26.05 15.54 -12.31
C LEU A 214 -24.80 16.29 -12.76
N THR A 215 -24.73 16.60 -14.06
CA THR A 215 -23.60 17.29 -14.72
C THR A 215 -23.21 18.62 -14.09
N ASP A 216 -24.13 19.26 -13.37
CA ASP A 216 -23.94 20.59 -12.77
C ASP A 216 -23.05 20.57 -11.52
N TYR A 217 -22.86 19.40 -10.88
CA TYR A 217 -22.13 19.27 -9.62
C TYR A 217 -21.18 18.06 -9.54
N TYR A 218 -21.34 17.05 -10.39
CA TYR A 218 -20.52 15.83 -10.30
C TYR A 218 -19.02 16.14 -10.46
N PHE A 219 -18.67 17.08 -11.33
CA PHE A 219 -17.27 17.44 -11.57
C PHE A 219 -16.67 18.16 -10.36
N GLU A 220 -17.43 19.05 -9.73
CA GLU A 220 -17.06 19.78 -8.52
C GLU A 220 -16.84 18.84 -7.34
N ILE A 221 -17.68 17.81 -7.20
CA ILE A 221 -17.52 16.75 -6.18
C ILE A 221 -16.19 16.01 -6.39
N LYS A 222 -15.82 15.68 -7.63
CA LYS A 222 -14.53 15.05 -7.93
C LYS A 222 -13.35 15.97 -7.60
N ARG A 223 -13.50 17.29 -7.79
CA ARG A 223 -12.46 18.24 -7.38
C ARG A 223 -12.21 18.21 -5.87
N GLN A 224 -13.25 18.04 -5.05
CA GLN A 224 -13.09 17.94 -3.59
C GLN A 224 -12.30 16.69 -3.17
N GLN A 225 -12.45 15.56 -3.86
CA GLN A 225 -11.64 14.35 -3.64
C GLN A 225 -10.17 14.60 -3.98
N ILE A 226 -9.90 15.31 -5.08
CA ILE A 226 -8.53 15.68 -5.48
C ILE A 226 -7.87 16.60 -4.44
N GLU A 227 -8.60 17.59 -3.89
CA GLU A 227 -8.05 18.45 -2.83
C GLU A 227 -7.74 17.66 -1.56
N ALA A 228 -8.58 16.69 -1.19
CA ALA A 228 -8.31 15.79 -0.07
C ALA A 228 -7.03 14.98 -0.28
N MET A 229 -6.87 14.40 -1.47
CA MET A 229 -5.71 13.59 -1.83
C MET A 229 -4.40 14.41 -1.77
N LYS A 230 -4.45 15.71 -2.08
CA LYS A 230 -3.28 16.61 -1.93
C LYS A 230 -2.87 16.81 -0.47
N ASN A 231 -3.81 16.80 0.47
CA ASN A 231 -3.53 16.96 1.89
C ASN A 231 -2.88 15.72 2.51
N VAL A 232 -3.03 14.55 1.88
CA VAL A 232 -2.52 13.27 2.39
C VAL A 232 -1.03 13.33 2.69
N ARG A 233 -0.23 13.95 1.81
CA ARG A 233 1.22 14.02 2.01
C ARG A 233 1.58 14.72 3.32
N LYS A 234 1.04 15.92 3.53
CA LYS A 234 1.28 16.70 4.75
C LYS A 234 0.89 15.91 6.00
N VAL A 235 -0.32 15.33 5.99
CA VAL A 235 -0.82 14.54 7.12
C VAL A 235 0.04 13.29 7.35
N TYR A 236 0.46 12.62 6.29
CA TYR A 236 1.33 11.45 6.39
C TYR A 236 2.68 11.80 7.01
N GLU A 237 3.30 12.92 6.62
CA GLU A 237 4.56 13.38 7.20
C GLU A 237 4.42 13.72 8.69
N GLU A 238 3.32 14.39 9.09
CA GLU A 238 3.00 14.68 10.49
C GLU A 238 2.80 13.39 11.31
N VAL A 239 1.97 12.45 10.82
CA VAL A 239 1.70 11.16 11.48
C VAL A 239 2.97 10.30 11.55
N SER A 240 3.78 10.27 10.48
CA SER A 240 5.05 9.53 10.45
C SER A 240 6.07 10.08 11.43
N GLU A 241 6.14 11.40 11.60
CA GLU A 241 7.01 12.04 12.59
C GLU A 241 6.54 11.79 14.03
N GLU A 242 5.22 11.83 14.29
CA GLU A 242 4.66 11.43 15.59
C GLU A 242 4.96 9.96 15.90
N PHE A 243 4.78 9.08 14.91
CA PHE A 243 5.07 7.67 15.04
C PHE A 243 6.57 7.40 15.26
N PHE A 244 7.45 8.14 14.60
CA PHE A 244 8.90 8.07 14.83
C PHE A 244 9.27 8.46 16.25
N LYS A 245 8.63 9.49 16.83
CA LYS A 245 8.87 9.87 18.24
C LYS A 245 8.41 8.79 19.23
N LEU A 246 7.35 8.06 18.90
CA LEU A 246 6.83 6.97 19.71
C LEU A 246 7.73 5.73 19.62
N THR A 247 8.19 5.38 18.42
CA THR A 247 8.74 4.05 18.13
C THR A 247 10.23 4.03 17.77
N GLY A 248 10.78 5.17 17.37
CA GLY A 248 12.11 5.29 16.76
C GLY A 248 12.17 4.79 15.31
N ARG A 249 11.06 4.36 14.70
CA ARG A 249 10.99 3.86 13.32
C ARG A 249 10.47 4.93 12.37
N LYS A 250 11.18 5.14 11.24
CA LYS A 250 10.88 6.23 10.29
C LYS A 250 10.29 5.67 9.01
N TYR A 251 9.16 6.24 8.58
CA TYR A 251 8.46 5.82 7.37
C TYR A 251 8.32 6.97 6.38
N PRO A 252 9.34 7.24 5.54
CA PRO A 252 9.22 8.25 4.49
C PRO A 252 8.32 7.77 3.33
N VAL A 253 7.81 8.69 2.50
CA VAL A 253 6.99 8.35 1.32
C VAL A 253 7.79 7.58 0.25
N ILE A 254 9.10 7.84 0.21
CA ILE A 254 10.10 7.11 -0.56
C ILE A 254 11.29 6.79 0.35
N GLU A 255 11.90 5.62 0.17
CA GLU A 255 13.13 5.24 0.87
C GLU A 255 14.28 5.15 -0.12
N ALA A 256 15.26 6.03 0.05
CA ALA A 256 16.51 6.01 -0.67
C ALA A 256 17.55 5.15 0.06
N TYR A 257 18.14 4.18 -0.64
CA TYR A 257 19.25 3.36 -0.17
C TYR A 257 20.47 3.55 -1.06
N LYS A 258 21.49 4.24 -0.53
CA LYS A 258 22.77 4.52 -1.22
C LYS A 258 22.60 5.21 -2.58
N THR A 259 21.71 6.20 -2.67
CA THR A 259 21.38 6.88 -3.93
C THR A 259 22.17 8.17 -4.14
N GLU A 260 22.80 8.74 -3.12
CA GLU A 260 23.41 10.08 -3.17
C GLU A 260 24.54 10.15 -4.20
N ASP A 261 25.45 9.17 -4.17
CA ASP A 261 26.59 9.05 -5.09
C ASP A 261 26.37 8.04 -6.22
N ALA A 262 25.20 7.38 -6.26
CA ALA A 262 24.87 6.40 -7.28
C ALA A 262 24.80 7.03 -8.66
N GLU A 263 25.33 6.32 -9.65
CA GLU A 263 25.17 6.61 -11.08
C GLU A 263 23.95 5.87 -11.65
N TYR A 264 23.62 4.69 -11.12
CA TYR A 264 22.48 3.89 -11.56
C TYR A 264 21.57 3.57 -10.38
N VAL A 265 20.26 3.68 -10.57
CA VAL A 265 19.28 3.46 -9.50
C VAL A 265 18.20 2.49 -9.93
N ALA A 266 17.92 1.48 -9.10
CA ALA A 266 16.73 0.65 -9.24
C ALA A 266 15.57 1.28 -8.46
N VAL A 267 14.39 1.41 -9.08
CA VAL A 267 13.16 1.86 -8.43
C VAL A 267 12.23 0.67 -8.24
N ILE A 268 11.76 0.45 -7.02
CA ILE A 268 10.98 -0.75 -6.66
C ILE A 268 9.93 -0.44 -5.58
N MET A 269 9.02 -1.37 -5.35
CA MET A 269 8.02 -1.35 -4.28
C MET A 269 8.03 -2.67 -3.51
N SER A 270 7.61 -2.64 -2.24
CA SER A 270 7.29 -3.83 -1.44
C SER A 270 8.48 -4.78 -1.18
N SER A 271 8.21 -6.06 -0.91
CA SER A 271 9.14 -7.04 -0.32
C SER A 271 10.45 -7.31 -1.09
N ALA A 272 10.46 -7.19 -2.43
CA ALA A 272 11.69 -7.46 -3.20
C ALA A 272 12.76 -6.38 -3.02
N THR A 273 12.44 -5.29 -2.31
CA THR A 273 13.43 -4.27 -1.95
C THR A 273 14.64 -4.88 -1.23
N GLY A 274 14.44 -5.87 -0.34
CA GLY A 274 15.53 -6.55 0.35
C GLY A 274 16.56 -7.17 -0.60
N ALA A 275 16.10 -7.90 -1.62
CA ALA A 275 16.98 -8.50 -2.63
C ALA A 275 17.72 -7.44 -3.47
N VAL A 276 17.07 -6.32 -3.77
CA VAL A 276 17.70 -5.20 -4.49
C VAL A 276 18.75 -4.51 -3.62
N LYS A 277 18.50 -4.30 -2.32
CA LYS A 277 19.46 -3.74 -1.36
C LYS A 277 20.71 -4.64 -1.25
N GLU A 278 20.52 -5.96 -1.21
CA GLU A 278 21.64 -6.92 -1.21
C GLU A 278 22.45 -6.86 -2.53
N ALA A 279 21.78 -6.77 -3.68
CA ALA A 279 22.46 -6.62 -4.97
C ALA A 279 23.25 -5.31 -5.05
N VAL A 280 22.69 -4.21 -4.52
CA VAL A 280 23.38 -2.92 -4.39
C VAL A 280 24.65 -3.09 -3.55
N ASP A 281 24.58 -3.77 -2.41
CA ASP A 281 25.74 -3.96 -1.53
C ASP A 281 26.87 -4.74 -2.20
N LYS A 282 26.52 -5.83 -2.90
CA LYS A 282 27.48 -6.66 -3.62
C LYS A 282 28.13 -5.89 -4.77
N LEU A 283 27.35 -5.25 -5.64
CA LEU A 283 27.87 -4.49 -6.78
C LEU A 283 28.70 -3.27 -6.33
N ARG A 284 28.34 -2.63 -5.22
CA ARG A 284 29.15 -1.56 -4.64
C ARG A 284 30.49 -2.07 -4.10
N ALA A 285 30.53 -3.28 -3.54
CA ALA A 285 31.79 -3.93 -3.14
C ALA A 285 32.69 -4.23 -4.35
N GLU A 286 32.11 -4.42 -5.53
CA GLU A 286 32.81 -4.59 -6.81
C GLU A 286 33.20 -3.25 -7.48
N GLY A 287 32.82 -2.11 -6.89
CA GLY A 287 33.18 -0.77 -7.35
C GLY A 287 32.14 -0.07 -8.22
N HIS A 288 30.96 -0.66 -8.41
CA HIS A 288 29.86 -0.03 -9.15
C HIS A 288 29.09 0.96 -8.28
N LYS A 289 28.79 2.15 -8.81
CA LYS A 289 28.01 3.18 -8.13
C LYS A 289 26.52 2.97 -8.36
N VAL A 290 25.93 2.01 -7.65
CA VAL A 290 24.51 1.67 -7.73
C VAL A 290 23.76 2.04 -6.45
N GLY A 291 22.45 2.24 -6.54
CA GLY A 291 21.55 2.54 -5.42
C GLY A 291 20.14 2.01 -5.66
N CYS A 292 19.30 2.04 -4.63
CA CYS A 292 17.92 1.59 -4.66
C CYS A 292 16.99 2.71 -4.15
N LEU A 293 15.85 2.90 -4.81
CA LEU A 293 14.79 3.81 -4.42
C LEU A 293 13.49 3.02 -4.27
N ARG A 294 13.06 2.79 -3.03
CA ARG A 294 11.79 2.13 -2.74
C ARG A 294 10.66 3.17 -2.67
N VAL A 295 9.57 2.94 -3.40
CA VAL A 295 8.34 3.73 -3.29
C VAL A 295 7.44 3.09 -2.25
N ARG A 296 7.22 3.77 -1.12
CA ARG A 296 6.37 3.29 -0.03
C ARG A 296 4.93 3.79 -0.21
N MET A 297 4.75 5.06 -0.58
CA MET A 297 3.45 5.63 -0.92
C MET A 297 3.29 5.69 -2.43
N PHE A 298 2.39 4.89 -3.01
CA PHE A 298 2.13 4.89 -4.45
C PHE A 298 1.00 5.87 -4.84
N ARG A 299 0.04 6.08 -3.93
CA ARG A 299 -1.03 7.06 -4.06
C ARG A 299 -1.19 7.83 -2.74
N PRO A 300 -1.15 9.17 -2.76
CA PRO A 300 -0.70 10.01 -3.88
C PRO A 300 0.75 9.70 -4.26
N PHE A 301 1.06 9.71 -5.56
CA PHE A 301 2.41 9.35 -6.02
C PHE A 301 3.42 10.49 -5.72
N PRO A 302 4.62 10.20 -5.21
CA PRO A 302 5.61 11.20 -4.81
C PRO A 302 6.46 11.67 -6.00
N TRP A 303 5.81 12.33 -6.98
CA TRP A 303 6.42 12.78 -8.24
C TRP A 303 7.71 13.60 -8.02
N GLN A 304 7.65 14.58 -7.10
CA GLN A 304 8.77 15.48 -6.83
C GLN A 304 9.97 14.75 -6.22
N ASP A 305 9.76 13.92 -5.20
CA ASP A 305 10.85 13.22 -4.52
C ASP A 305 11.56 12.22 -5.44
N ILE A 306 10.77 11.53 -6.27
CA ILE A 306 11.29 10.59 -7.27
C ILE A 306 12.12 11.35 -8.30
N ALA A 307 11.60 12.45 -8.86
CA ALA A 307 12.31 13.25 -9.84
C ALA A 307 13.62 13.82 -9.27
N GLU A 308 13.59 14.38 -8.06
CA GLU A 308 14.77 14.92 -7.39
C GLU A 308 15.84 13.86 -7.12
N THR A 309 15.44 12.68 -6.64
CA THR A 309 16.37 11.58 -6.34
C THR A 309 17.01 11.02 -7.61
N LEU A 310 16.26 10.93 -8.70
CA LEU A 310 16.70 10.31 -9.95
C LEU A 310 17.36 11.31 -10.92
N LYS A 311 17.35 12.61 -10.61
CA LYS A 311 17.99 13.63 -11.43
C LYS A 311 19.50 13.43 -11.52
N GLY A 312 20.02 13.48 -12.74
CA GLY A 312 21.46 13.38 -13.02
C GLY A 312 22.04 11.97 -12.94
N LYS A 313 21.21 10.95 -12.72
CA LYS A 313 21.62 9.54 -12.84
C LYS A 313 21.91 9.19 -14.31
N LYS A 314 22.79 8.21 -14.52
CA LYS A 314 23.17 7.69 -15.86
C LYS A 314 22.15 6.68 -16.39
N GLY A 315 21.45 5.97 -15.49
CA GLY A 315 20.41 5.01 -15.87
C GLY A 315 19.51 4.63 -14.70
N ILE A 316 18.28 4.26 -15.02
CA ILE A 316 17.25 3.84 -14.06
C ILE A 316 16.68 2.49 -14.50
N ALA A 317 16.53 1.57 -13.57
CA ALA A 317 15.77 0.33 -13.77
C ALA A 317 14.52 0.38 -12.91
N VAL A 318 13.34 0.39 -13.52
CA VAL A 318 12.09 0.31 -12.77
C VAL A 318 11.64 -1.13 -12.72
N LEU A 319 11.44 -1.64 -11.51
CA LEU A 319 11.11 -3.04 -11.23
C LEU A 319 9.64 -3.11 -10.82
N ASP A 320 8.79 -3.58 -11.72
CA ASP A 320 7.37 -3.75 -11.50
C ASP A 320 7.03 -5.21 -11.21
N ARG A 321 6.31 -5.45 -10.09
CA ARG A 321 5.63 -6.72 -9.83
C ARG A 321 4.19 -6.68 -10.33
N ALA A 322 3.97 -6.02 -11.45
CA ALA A 322 2.70 -5.91 -12.14
C ALA A 322 2.96 -5.73 -13.64
N VAL A 323 1.98 -6.05 -14.46
CA VAL A 323 2.05 -5.85 -15.91
C VAL A 323 0.78 -5.13 -16.39
N SER A 324 0.93 -4.25 -17.37
CA SER A 324 -0.20 -3.61 -18.05
C SER A 324 -0.21 -4.04 -19.51
N ILE A 325 -1.05 -5.02 -19.85
CA ILE A 325 -1.08 -5.60 -21.20
C ILE A 325 -1.48 -4.50 -22.22
N GLY A 326 -0.56 -4.17 -23.12
CA GLY A 326 -0.74 -3.12 -24.13
C GLY A 326 -0.27 -1.71 -23.71
N ALA A 327 0.32 -1.57 -22.52
CA ALA A 327 0.95 -0.34 -22.04
C ALA A 327 2.22 -0.65 -21.25
N GLY A 328 2.88 0.36 -20.67
CA GLY A 328 3.99 0.14 -19.74
C GLY A 328 3.48 -0.24 -18.35
N ALA A 329 4.29 -0.98 -17.58
CA ALA A 329 3.94 -1.35 -16.21
C ALA A 329 3.66 -0.14 -15.29
N PRO A 330 2.83 -0.30 -14.25
CA PRO A 330 2.32 0.81 -13.44
C PRO A 330 3.39 1.74 -12.86
N LEU A 331 4.36 1.22 -12.11
CA LEU A 331 5.40 2.03 -11.48
C LEU A 331 6.29 2.70 -12.54
N PHE A 332 6.67 1.97 -13.58
CA PHE A 332 7.44 2.50 -14.71
C PHE A 332 6.76 3.73 -15.34
N THR A 333 5.44 3.66 -15.59
CA THR A 333 4.72 4.79 -16.20
C THR A 333 4.70 6.04 -15.32
N GLU A 334 4.55 5.87 -14.00
CA GLU A 334 4.54 6.97 -13.03
C GLU A 334 5.95 7.58 -12.88
N VAL A 335 6.99 6.74 -12.80
CA VAL A 335 8.40 7.20 -12.73
C VAL A 335 8.77 7.98 -13.99
N LYS A 336 8.41 7.49 -15.17
CA LYS A 336 8.66 8.23 -16.43
C LYS A 336 7.92 9.55 -16.46
N GLY A 337 6.67 9.57 -15.98
CA GLY A 337 5.92 10.80 -15.84
C GLY A 337 6.65 11.80 -14.93
N ALA A 338 7.13 11.36 -13.76
CA ALA A 338 7.83 12.20 -12.79
C ALA A 338 9.09 12.83 -13.37
N LEU A 339 9.88 12.04 -14.09
CA LEU A 339 11.05 12.52 -14.81
C LEU A 339 10.66 13.56 -15.87
N TYR A 340 9.66 13.25 -16.70
CA TYR A 340 9.22 14.12 -17.78
C TYR A 340 8.71 15.49 -17.28
N ASP A 341 7.84 15.49 -16.26
CA ASP A 341 7.27 16.72 -15.69
C ASP A 341 8.36 17.62 -15.05
N SER A 342 9.39 17.01 -14.45
CA SER A 342 10.53 17.73 -13.89
C SER A 342 11.51 18.29 -14.94
N GLY A 343 11.29 18.01 -16.24
CA GLY A 343 12.22 18.35 -17.33
C GLY A 343 13.52 17.52 -17.31
N THR A 344 13.50 16.38 -16.62
CA THR A 344 14.65 15.48 -16.48
C THR A 344 14.53 14.32 -17.45
N LEU A 345 15.57 14.05 -18.22
CA LEU A 345 15.64 12.87 -19.09
C LEU A 345 16.79 11.97 -18.64
N VAL A 346 16.45 10.79 -18.14
CA VAL A 346 17.39 9.74 -17.77
C VAL A 346 17.00 8.46 -18.51
N PRO A 347 17.95 7.75 -19.16
CA PRO A 347 17.68 6.44 -19.73
C PRO A 347 17.05 5.51 -18.69
N THR A 348 15.88 4.96 -18.99
CA THR A 348 15.07 4.20 -18.03
C THR A 348 14.58 2.90 -18.67
N ASN A 349 14.96 1.76 -18.11
CA ASN A 349 14.48 0.43 -18.50
C ASN A 349 13.28 0.03 -17.63
N SER A 350 12.27 -0.60 -18.24
CA SER A 350 11.17 -1.29 -17.53
C SER A 350 11.52 -2.76 -17.38
N TYR A 351 11.42 -3.30 -16.16
CA TYR A 351 11.53 -4.72 -15.89
C TYR A 351 10.31 -5.21 -15.13
N VAL A 352 9.63 -6.20 -15.69
CA VAL A 352 8.60 -6.96 -14.99
C VAL A 352 9.24 -8.18 -14.33
N TYR A 353 8.90 -8.41 -13.07
CA TYR A 353 9.43 -9.52 -12.28
C TYR A 353 8.35 -10.13 -11.40
N GLY A 354 8.63 -11.32 -10.86
CA GLY A 354 7.90 -11.87 -9.72
C GLY A 354 6.42 -12.16 -9.90
N LEU A 355 5.88 -12.07 -11.12
CA LEU A 355 4.45 -12.28 -11.37
C LEU A 355 4.01 -13.66 -10.89
N GLY A 356 2.87 -13.72 -10.20
CA GLY A 356 2.34 -14.99 -9.73
C GLY A 356 3.23 -15.71 -8.74
N GLY A 357 3.96 -14.98 -7.90
CA GLY A 357 4.86 -15.51 -6.87
C GLY A 357 6.12 -16.15 -7.42
N ARG A 358 6.51 -15.80 -8.64
CA ARG A 358 7.80 -16.24 -9.18
C ARG A 358 8.92 -15.68 -8.31
N ASP A 359 9.90 -16.51 -7.98
CA ASP A 359 11.05 -16.05 -7.20
C ASP A 359 11.78 -14.90 -7.91
N PHE A 360 12.25 -13.96 -7.10
CA PHE A 360 13.12 -12.87 -7.51
C PHE A 360 14.34 -12.87 -6.61
N PHE A 361 15.49 -13.17 -7.18
CA PHE A 361 16.73 -13.33 -6.44
C PHE A 361 17.66 -12.14 -6.64
N VAL A 362 18.69 -12.06 -5.81
CA VAL A 362 19.73 -11.03 -5.88
C VAL A 362 20.36 -10.96 -7.28
N HIS A 363 20.60 -12.10 -7.93
CA HIS A 363 21.18 -12.13 -9.28
C HIS A 363 20.26 -11.56 -10.37
N ASP A 364 18.94 -11.56 -10.17
CA ASP A 364 17.99 -10.92 -11.07
C ASP A 364 18.12 -9.40 -10.97
N ALA A 365 18.25 -8.86 -9.75
CA ALA A 365 18.53 -7.44 -9.53
C ALA A 365 19.91 -7.04 -10.07
N GLU A 366 20.94 -7.87 -9.87
CA GLU A 366 22.28 -7.65 -10.45
C GLU A 366 22.22 -7.54 -11.97
N LYS A 367 21.45 -8.41 -12.63
CA LYS A 367 21.24 -8.35 -14.09
C LYS A 367 20.69 -6.98 -14.52
N ALA A 368 19.66 -6.48 -13.86
CA ALA A 368 19.08 -5.17 -14.20
C ALA A 368 20.09 -4.02 -14.05
N PHE A 369 20.94 -4.05 -13.02
CA PHE A 369 22.02 -3.07 -12.89
C PHE A 369 23.09 -3.23 -13.98
N MET A 370 23.51 -4.46 -14.27
CA MET A 370 24.55 -4.73 -15.25
C MET A 370 24.13 -4.36 -16.67
N ASP A 371 22.86 -4.56 -17.03
CA ASP A 371 22.31 -4.07 -18.30
C ASP A 371 22.55 -2.55 -18.44
N MET A 372 22.19 -1.76 -17.43
CA MET A 372 22.40 -0.30 -17.46
C MET A 372 23.89 0.10 -17.48
N ILE A 373 24.72 -0.59 -16.70
CA ILE A 373 26.17 -0.35 -16.63
C ILE A 373 26.83 -0.62 -17.99
N ASN A 374 26.38 -1.65 -18.70
CA ASN A 374 26.84 -1.99 -20.04
C ASN A 374 26.25 -1.08 -21.15
N GLY A 375 25.39 -0.12 -20.79
CA GLY A 375 24.74 0.78 -21.73
C GLY A 375 23.58 0.15 -22.51
N ASP A 376 23.06 -0.99 -22.03
CA ASP A 376 21.96 -1.71 -22.65
C ASP A 376 20.60 -1.13 -22.20
N PHE A 377 20.19 -0.06 -22.89
CA PHE A 377 18.90 0.58 -22.69
C PHE A 377 17.93 0.19 -23.80
N SER A 378 16.71 -0.20 -23.43
CA SER A 378 15.65 -0.54 -24.38
C SER A 378 14.37 0.23 -24.08
N PRO A 379 13.63 0.67 -25.12
CA PRO A 379 12.27 1.15 -24.94
C PRO A 379 11.28 0.00 -24.69
N GLU A 380 11.66 -1.24 -24.96
CA GLU A 380 10.84 -2.42 -24.74
C GLU A 380 10.90 -2.88 -23.28
N GLU A 381 9.76 -3.36 -22.78
CA GLU A 381 9.66 -3.96 -21.45
C GLU A 381 10.42 -5.29 -21.40
N ARG A 382 11.24 -5.44 -20.37
CA ARG A 382 12.08 -6.62 -20.13
C ARG A 382 11.52 -7.46 -19.00
N TYR A 383 11.99 -8.70 -18.92
CA TYR A 383 11.54 -9.64 -17.90
C TYR A 383 12.72 -10.22 -17.11
N LEU A 384 12.55 -10.32 -15.79
CA LEU A 384 13.50 -10.97 -14.88
C LEU A 384 12.88 -12.26 -14.34
N GLY A 385 13.64 -13.36 -14.36
CA GLY A 385 13.17 -14.69 -13.94
C GLY A 385 12.22 -15.43 -14.91
N LEU A 386 11.86 -14.83 -16.05
CA LEU A 386 11.06 -15.45 -17.11
C LEU A 386 11.86 -16.57 -17.81
N ARG A 387 11.18 -17.67 -18.17
CA ARG A 387 11.78 -18.77 -18.95
C ARG A 387 11.46 -18.52 -20.42
N GLU A 388 12.47 -18.09 -21.18
CA GLU A 388 12.40 -17.89 -22.63
C GLU A 388 13.23 -18.93 -23.39
#